data_AF-A0A377VZW7-F1
#
_entry.id   AF-A0A377VZW7-F1
#
_cell.length_a   1.000
_cell.length_b   1.000
_cell.length_c   1.000
_cell.angle_alpha   90.00
_cell.angle_beta   90.00
_cell.angle_gamma   90.00
#
_symmetry.space_group_name_H-M   'P 1'
#
loop_
_entity.id
_entity.type
_entity.pdbx_description
1 polymer ?
#
loop_
_entity_poly.entity_id
_entity_poly.type
_entity_poly.pdbx_seq_one_letter_code
_entity_poly.pdbx_strand_id
1 'polypeptide(L)' 'MHAYLHCLSHTPLVGFVDPEQAVLDEVNRVIADARRRIAEFDPELVVLFAPDHYNGFFL' A
#
# COMPACT_ATOMS: atom_id res chain seq x y z
N MET A 1 1.19 -9.66 22.56
CA MET A 1 0.61 -8.71 21.60
C MET A 1 1.69 -8.41 20.57
N HIS A 2 1.47 -8.80 19.32
CA HIS A 2 2.41 -8.56 18.22
C HIS A 2 1.84 -7.47 17.31
N ALA A 3 2.69 -6.61 16.79
CA ALA A 3 2.34 -5.63 15.78
C ALA A 3 3.22 -5.86 14.55
N TYR A 4 2.59 -5.85 13.38
CA TYR A 4 3.28 -5.90 12.10
C TYR A 4 3.14 -4.53 11.43
N LEU A 5 4.27 -3.90 11.11
CA LEU A 5 4.31 -2.62 10.41
C LEU A 5 4.63 -2.85 8.94
N HIS A 6 3.83 -2.25 8.06
CA HIS A 6 4.07 -2.26 6.63
C HIS A 6 3.81 -0.88 6.03
N CYS A 7 4.70 -0.44 5.13
CA CYS A 7 4.56 0.80 4.39
C CYS A 7 4.25 0.49 2.93
N LEU A 8 3.34 1.24 2.34
CA LEU A 8 2.94 1.11 0.94
C LEU A 8 2.82 2.51 0.33
N SER A 9 3.17 2.65 -0.95
CA SER A 9 2.84 3.84 -1.72
C SER A 9 1.33 3.93 -1.94
N HIS A 10 0.76 5.13 -1.86
CA HIS A 10 -0.64 5.43 -2.17
C HIS A 10 -0.79 6.30 -3.44
N THR A 11 0.21 6.28 -4.33
CA THR A 11 0.20 7.12 -5.53
C THR A 11 -1.06 6.88 -6.38
N PRO A 12 -1.80 7.94 -6.77
CA PRO A 12 -2.97 7.81 -7.63
C PRO A 12 -2.58 7.64 -9.12
N LEU A 13 -1.28 7.62 -9.44
CA LEU A 13 -0.78 7.67 -10.82
C LEU A 13 -0.61 6.30 -11.48
N VAL A 14 -0.74 5.19 -10.74
CA VAL A 14 -0.69 3.84 -11.32
C VAL A 14 -1.78 3.72 -12.39
N GLY A 15 -1.43 3.33 -13.61
CA GLY A 15 -2.34 3.22 -14.75
C GLY A 15 -2.55 4.53 -15.53
N PHE A 16 -1.95 5.65 -15.10
CA PHE A 16 -2.04 6.95 -15.80
C PHE A 16 -0.69 7.36 -16.43
N VAL A 17 0.40 7.17 -15.69
CA VAL A 17 1.76 7.54 -16.14
C VAL A 17 2.71 6.44 -15.69
N ASP A 18 2.55 5.28 -16.31
CA ASP A 18 3.31 4.10 -15.92
C ASP A 18 4.76 4.17 -16.42
N PRO A 19 5.73 3.72 -15.60
CA PRO A 19 7.10 3.50 -16.04
C PRO A 19 7.19 2.29 -16.99
N GLU A 20 8.40 1.95 -17.42
CA GLU A 20 8.64 0.72 -18.18
C GLU A 20 8.10 -0.52 -17.47
N GLN A 21 7.63 -1.49 -18.24
CA GLN A 21 6.95 -2.69 -17.73
C GLN A 21 7.77 -3.46 -16.68
N ALA A 22 9.10 -3.51 -16.82
CA ALA A 22 9.96 -4.18 -15.84
C ALA A 22 9.85 -3.57 -14.43
N VAL A 23 9.64 -2.25 -14.34
CA VAL A 23 9.42 -1.55 -13.07
C VAL A 23 8.04 -1.86 -12.52
N LEU A 24 7.01 -1.89 -13.36
CA LEU A 24 5.66 -2.29 -12.96
C LEU A 24 5.62 -3.73 -12.42
N ASP A 25 6.31 -4.65 -13.09
CA ASP A 25 6.38 -6.05 -12.69
C ASP A 25 7.07 -6.21 -11.33
N GLU A 26 8.13 -5.42 -11.08
CA GLU A 26 8.76 -5.36 -9.77
C GLU A 26 7.82 -4.83 -8.69
N VAL A 27 7.12 -3.72 -8.94
CA VAL A 27 6.12 -3.17 -8.01
C VAL A 27 5.05 -4.21 -7.69
N ASN A 28 4.50 -4.88 -8.71
CA ASN A 28 3.49 -5.91 -8.54
C ASN A 28 3.98 -7.10 -7.71
N ARG A 29 5.24 -7.52 -7.92
CA ARG A 29 5.87 -8.58 -7.13
C ARG A 29 6.01 -8.18 -5.66
N VAL A 30 6.47 -6.97 -5.38
CA VAL A 30 6.59 -6.46 -3.99
C VAL A 30 5.23 -6.38 -3.31
N ILE A 31 4.19 -5.94 -4.03
CA ILE A 31 2.81 -5.92 -3.53
C ILE A 31 2.31 -7.34 -3.24
N ALA A 32 2.54 -8.30 -4.13
CA ALA A 32 2.15 -9.69 -3.93
C ALA A 32 2.82 -10.30 -2.67
N ASP A 33 4.10 -10.01 -2.46
CA ASP A 33 4.82 -10.45 -1.26
C ASP A 33 4.30 -9.78 0.02
N ALA A 34 3.95 -8.50 -0.04
CA ALA A 34 3.31 -7.80 1.07
C ALA A 34 1.96 -8.42 1.44
N ARG A 35 1.12 -8.71 0.44
CA ARG A 35 -0.17 -9.38 0.64
C ARG A 35 -0.02 -10.72 1.34
N ARG A 36 0.96 -11.54 0.93
CA ARG A 36 1.26 -12.82 1.58
C ARG A 36 1.63 -12.65 3.05
N ARG A 37 2.56 -11.74 3.37
CA ARG A 37 2.98 -11.47 4.76
C ARG A 37 1.83 -10.96 5.64
N ILE A 38 0.96 -10.11 5.10
CA ILE A 38 -0.21 -9.60 5.84
C ILE A 38 -1.21 -10.73 6.10
N ALA A 39 -1.45 -11.61 5.11
CA ALA A 39 -2.33 -12.75 5.29
C ALA A 39 -1.78 -13.76 6.32
N GLU A 40 -0.48 -14.00 6.33
CA GLU A 40 0.19 -14.83 7.35
C GLU A 40 0.15 -14.22 8.75
N PHE A 41 0.15 -12.89 8.85
CA PHE A 41 0.03 -12.19 10.14
C PHE A 41 -1.37 -12.23 10.73
N ASP A 42 -2.41 -12.39 9.90
CA ASP A 42 -3.82 -12.48 10.29
C ASP A 42 -4.29 -11.35 11.25
N PRO A 43 -4.22 -10.07 10.81
CA PRO A 43 -4.56 -8.95 11.69
C PRO A 43 -6.07 -8.84 11.96
N GLU A 44 -6.45 -8.81 13.23
CA GLU A 44 -7.83 -8.50 13.66
C GLU A 44 -8.14 -6.98 13.65
N LEU A 45 -7.11 -6.13 13.67
CA LEU A 45 -7.20 -4.68 13.62
C LEU A 45 -6.11 -4.10 12.73
N VAL A 46 -6.49 -3.19 11.83
CA VAL A 46 -5.56 -2.40 11.00
C VAL A 46 -5.69 -0.93 11.37
N VAL A 47 -4.57 -0.31 11.75
CA VAL A 47 -4.48 1.14 11.97
C VAL A 47 -3.74 1.76 10.79
N LEU A 48 -4.43 2.61 10.03
CA LEU A 48 -3.87 3.24 8.84
C LEU A 48 -3.36 4.66 9.15
N PHE A 49 -2.08 4.88 8.94
CA PHE A 49 -1.47 6.21 8.95
C PHE A 49 -1.29 6.66 7.50
N ALA A 50 -2.15 7.57 7.02
CA ALA A 50 -2.13 8.03 5.63
C ALA A 50 -2.39 9.54 5.55
N PRO A 51 -1.81 10.23 4.54
CA PRO A 51 -2.18 11.59 4.23
C PRO A 51 -3.57 11.62 3.57
N ASP A 52 -4.40 12.55 4.03
CA ASP A 52 -5.74 12.78 3.50
C ASP A 52 -5.74 13.59 2.17
N HIS A 53 -4.62 14.23 1.83
CA HIS A 53 -4.50 15.17 0.70
C HIS A 53 -5.53 16.31 0.73
N TYR A 54 -5.93 16.74 1.93
CA TYR A 54 -6.89 17.82 2.18
C TYR A 54 -8.33 17.51 1.73
N ASN A 55 -8.71 16.23 1.55
CA ASN A 55 -10.08 15.82 1.22
C ASN A 55 -11.06 15.89 2.41
N GLY A 56 -10.59 15.75 3.64
CA GLY A 56 -11.37 15.79 4.88
C GLY A 56 -11.50 17.19 5.49
N PHE A 57 -10.90 18.21 4.87
CA PHE A 57 -10.88 19.60 5.36
C PHE A 57 -11.94 20.51 4.71
N PHE A 58 -12.99 19.94 4.13
CA PHE A 58 -14.13 20.72 3.63
C PHE A 58 -15.25 20.76 4.68
N LEU A 59 -15.16 21.72 5.60
CA LEU A 59 -16.28 22.23 6.41
C LEU A 59 -16.80 23.54 5.81
#